data_AF-A0A9P6TA55-F1
#
_entry.id   AF-A0A9P6TA55-F1
#
_cell.length_a   1.000
_cell.length_b   1.000
_cell.length_c   1.000
_cell.angle_alpha   90.00
_cell.angle_beta   90.00
_cell.angle_gamma   90.00
#
_symmetry.space_group_name_H-M   'P 1'
#
loop_
_entity.id
_entity.type
_entity.pdbx_description
1 polymer ?
#
loop_
_entity_poly.entity_id
_entity_poly.type
_entity_poly.pdbx_seq_one_letter_code
_entity_poly.pdbx_strand_id
1 'polypeptide(L)'
;MSSSSTLQTTKLPNELMDMIISEYIHSDRGDVSNRRITYPINGIAAPSLQLENLASSSRLISKLCKNHTWRTVLISIDYPLTPGEIHWMDQLIAHLDGSTLTGVRQVKVDIWADPANVSYVTMIPYISKINQVLRILMGPRIRGFELELSFLEPDQANSPHSNWTMTRRLVDEILLGALTFENLQELRLASRHVSCYHGLMAKLINRLPNLVLLECTNFFDTRTSMGHLTSTPAAILELGSALASLTKLEHLTLLGPGYPNDPWQSLSWTGPLTFLSIGNIAYPTSRRLFEFIYKFRHTLKILKIHSEDPDTDGLPNGFEKEFISL
;
A
#
# COMPACT_ATOMS: atom_id res chain seq x y z
N MET A 1 20.22 -16.20 -41.99
CA MET A 1 19.37 -17.31 -41.53
C MET A 1 18.43 -16.74 -40.49
N SER A 2 17.19 -16.44 -40.87
CA SER A 2 16.14 -15.84 -40.05
C SER A 2 15.38 -16.96 -39.33
N SER A 3 15.69 -17.17 -38.05
CA SER A 3 14.99 -18.14 -37.22
C SER A 3 13.61 -17.60 -36.82
N SER A 4 12.60 -18.22 -37.42
CA SER A 4 11.19 -18.20 -37.08
C SER A 4 10.96 -18.46 -35.58
N SER A 5 10.70 -17.40 -34.80
CA SER A 5 10.22 -17.49 -33.40
C SER A 5 8.85 -16.81 -33.21
N THR A 6 8.24 -16.28 -34.27
CA THR A 6 6.95 -15.58 -34.25
C THR A 6 5.73 -16.51 -34.15
N LEU A 7 5.91 -17.84 -34.18
CA LEU A 7 4.84 -18.82 -33.98
C LEU A 7 4.96 -19.46 -32.59
N GLN A 8 4.26 -18.93 -31.58
CA GLN A 8 3.58 -19.70 -30.51
C GLN A 8 2.99 -18.84 -29.39
N THR A 9 3.35 -17.56 -29.29
CA THR A 9 2.88 -16.68 -28.20
C THR A 9 1.36 -16.42 -28.19
N THR A 10 0.68 -16.57 -29.34
CA THR A 10 -0.79 -16.40 -29.43
C THR A 10 -1.60 -17.57 -28.85
N LYS A 11 -0.95 -18.68 -28.45
CA LYS A 11 -1.61 -19.84 -27.81
C LYS A 11 -1.38 -19.92 -26.30
N LEU A 12 -0.63 -18.99 -25.71
CA LEU A 12 -0.39 -18.99 -24.28
C LEU A 12 -1.67 -18.55 -23.53
N PRO A 13 -2.00 -19.19 -22.39
CA PRO A 13 -3.00 -18.69 -21.46
C PRO A 13 -2.72 -17.22 -21.10
N ASN A 14 -3.78 -16.44 -20.91
CA ASN A 14 -3.65 -15.03 -20.56
C ASN A 14 -2.84 -14.83 -19.27
N GLU A 15 -2.90 -15.75 -18.31
CA GLU A 15 -2.09 -15.65 -17.09
C GLU A 15 -0.58 -15.77 -17.38
N LEU A 16 -0.17 -16.65 -18.30
CA LEU A 16 1.24 -16.77 -18.69
C LEU A 16 1.70 -15.54 -19.48
N MET A 17 0.84 -15.00 -20.36
CA MET A 17 1.13 -13.76 -21.08
C MET A 17 1.27 -12.57 -20.14
N ASP A 18 0.42 -12.48 -19.11
CA ASP A 18 0.52 -11.46 -18.07
C ASP A 18 1.84 -11.55 -17.30
N MET A 19 2.28 -12.77 -16.95
CA MET A 19 3.58 -12.97 -16.30
C MET A 19 4.74 -12.59 -17.21
N ILE A 20 4.71 -12.98 -18.48
CA ILE A 20 5.74 -12.59 -19.46
C ILE A 20 5.79 -11.07 -19.61
N ILE A 21 4.65 -10.40 -19.79
CA ILE A 21 4.62 -8.94 -19.91
C ILE A 21 5.16 -8.29 -18.62
N SER A 22 4.78 -8.81 -17.45
CA SER A 22 5.34 -8.35 -16.17
C SER A 22 6.87 -8.52 -16.14
N GLU A 23 7.40 -9.68 -16.49
CA GLU A 23 8.85 -9.93 -16.48
C GLU A 23 9.59 -9.03 -17.49
N TYR A 24 9.05 -8.84 -18.70
CA TYR A 24 9.62 -7.93 -19.70
C TYR A 24 9.66 -6.49 -19.19
N ILE A 25 8.59 -6.05 -18.53
CA ILE A 25 8.57 -4.78 -17.81
C ILE A 25 9.69 -4.79 -16.76
N HIS A 26 9.77 -5.78 -15.88
CA HIS A 26 10.75 -5.77 -14.77
C HIS A 26 12.22 -5.95 -15.19
N SER A 27 12.50 -6.61 -16.32
CA SER A 27 13.86 -6.97 -16.76
C SER A 27 14.72 -5.78 -17.22
N ASP A 28 14.12 -4.64 -17.57
CA ASP A 28 14.85 -3.40 -17.93
C ASP A 28 15.40 -2.62 -16.71
N ARG A 29 15.37 -3.22 -15.50
CA ARG A 29 15.93 -2.67 -14.23
C ARG A 29 17.45 -2.61 -14.17
N GLY A 30 18.15 -3.16 -15.17
CA GLY A 30 19.57 -3.53 -15.07
C GLY A 30 20.58 -2.41 -14.80
N ASP A 31 20.23 -1.12 -14.79
CA ASP A 31 21.27 -0.08 -14.72
C ASP A 31 20.86 1.31 -14.16
N VAL A 32 19.98 1.41 -13.15
CA VAL A 32 19.71 2.75 -12.59
C VAL A 32 19.54 2.78 -11.07
N SER A 33 20.66 2.91 -10.38
CA SER A 33 20.75 3.35 -8.99
C SER A 33 20.28 4.79 -8.76
N ASN A 34 19.73 5.49 -9.77
CA ASN A 34 19.43 6.92 -9.68
C ASN A 34 18.26 7.43 -10.54
N ARG A 35 17.35 6.59 -11.03
CA ARG A 35 16.10 7.06 -11.67
C ARG A 35 14.89 6.37 -11.07
N ARG A 36 14.03 7.23 -10.54
CA ARG A 36 12.65 6.97 -10.11
C ARG A 36 11.94 6.10 -11.14
N ILE A 37 11.19 5.15 -10.61
CA ILE A 37 10.47 4.08 -11.29
C ILE A 37 9.86 4.58 -12.61
N THR A 38 10.51 4.30 -13.74
CA THR A 38 9.98 4.53 -15.08
C THR A 38 9.58 3.18 -15.66
N TYR A 39 8.56 2.59 -15.05
CA TYR A 39 7.77 1.56 -15.70
C TYR A 39 6.51 2.18 -16.25
N PRO A 40 5.90 1.61 -17.29
CA PRO A 40 4.64 2.10 -17.83
C PRO A 40 3.51 1.70 -16.87
N ILE A 41 3.59 2.11 -15.60
CA ILE A 41 2.59 1.93 -14.55
C ILE A 41 1.46 2.95 -14.75
N ASN A 42 1.41 3.63 -15.88
CA ASN A 42 0.39 4.62 -16.18
C ASN A 42 0.19 4.76 -17.70
N GLY A 43 0.74 3.86 -18.54
CA GLY A 43 0.73 3.97 -20.01
C GLY A 43 1.23 5.28 -20.65
N ILE A 44 1.69 6.26 -19.86
CA ILE A 44 2.10 7.61 -20.27
C ILE A 44 3.62 7.69 -20.49
N ALA A 45 4.39 6.92 -19.72
CA ALA A 45 5.82 6.79 -19.96
C ALA A 45 6.06 5.96 -21.22
N ALA A 46 7.08 6.32 -22.00
CA ALA A 46 7.51 5.53 -23.15
C ALA A 46 7.75 4.07 -22.69
N PRO A 47 7.06 3.08 -23.27
CA PRO A 47 7.28 1.69 -22.93
C PRO A 47 8.74 1.34 -23.22
N SER A 48 9.29 0.41 -22.44
CA SER A 48 10.65 -0.02 -22.70
C SER A 48 10.75 -0.66 -24.09
N LEU A 49 11.94 -0.58 -24.71
CA LEU A 49 12.18 -1.12 -26.05
C LEU A 49 11.78 -2.61 -26.14
N GLN A 50 11.95 -3.36 -25.05
CA GLN A 50 11.56 -4.76 -24.98
C GLN A 50 10.04 -4.96 -25.00
N LEU A 51 9.29 -4.10 -24.30
CA LEU A 51 7.83 -4.12 -24.31
C LEU A 51 7.28 -3.65 -25.67
N GLU A 52 7.91 -2.67 -26.32
CA GLU A 52 7.56 -2.24 -27.68
C GLU A 52 7.77 -3.36 -28.69
N ASN A 53 8.90 -4.05 -28.62
CA ASN A 53 9.19 -5.21 -29.46
C ASN A 53 8.15 -6.32 -29.25
N LEU A 54 7.79 -6.61 -28.00
CA LEU A 54 6.73 -7.58 -27.69
C LEU A 54 5.38 -7.12 -28.25
N ALA A 55 5.01 -5.85 -28.05
CA ALA A 55 3.76 -5.28 -28.55
C ALA A 55 3.67 -5.30 -30.09
N SER A 56 4.79 -5.21 -30.79
CA SER A 56 4.86 -5.27 -32.26
C SER A 56 4.58 -6.66 -32.85
N SER A 57 4.68 -7.72 -32.03
CA SER A 57 4.58 -9.11 -32.50
C SER A 57 3.19 -9.50 -33.01
N SER A 58 2.12 -8.92 -32.45
CA SER A 58 0.75 -9.10 -32.96
C SER A 58 -0.22 -8.05 -32.40
N ARG A 59 -1.36 -7.84 -33.08
CA ARG A 59 -2.42 -6.95 -32.60
C ARG A 59 -2.99 -7.36 -31.23
N LEU A 60 -3.08 -8.68 -30.98
CA LEU A 60 -3.57 -9.20 -29.70
C LEU A 60 -2.59 -8.91 -28.56
N ILE A 61 -1.30 -9.16 -28.79
CA ILE A 61 -0.23 -8.88 -27.81
C ILE A 61 -0.11 -7.38 -27.58
N SER A 62 -0.20 -6.55 -28.63
CA SER A 62 -0.25 -5.09 -28.48
C SER A 62 -1.37 -4.62 -27.54
N LYS A 63 -2.56 -5.22 -27.66
CA LYS A 63 -3.71 -4.91 -26.77
C LYS A 63 -3.46 -5.39 -25.34
N LEU A 64 -2.87 -6.58 -25.15
CA LEU A 64 -2.52 -7.09 -23.82
C LEU A 64 -1.46 -6.20 -23.16
N CYS A 65 -0.40 -5.84 -23.87
CA CYS A 65 0.62 -4.91 -23.39
C CYS A 65 -0.02 -3.58 -22.97
N LYS A 66 -0.86 -2.97 -23.82
CA LYS A 66 -1.58 -1.72 -23.47
C LYS A 66 -2.45 -1.87 -22.22
N ASN A 67 -3.22 -2.94 -22.11
CA ASN A 67 -4.05 -3.15 -20.92
C ASN A 67 -3.18 -3.33 -19.66
N HIS A 68 -2.05 -4.02 -19.80
CA HIS A 68 -1.12 -4.26 -18.70
C HIS A 68 -0.43 -2.97 -18.24
N THR A 69 -0.05 -2.08 -19.17
CA THR A 69 0.49 -0.75 -18.82
C THR A 69 -0.47 0.16 -18.07
N TRP A 70 -1.76 -0.17 -18.06
CA TRP A 70 -2.78 0.56 -17.32
C TRP A 70 -3.35 -0.27 -16.16
N ARG A 71 -2.80 -1.45 -15.88
CA ARG A 71 -3.29 -2.34 -14.82
C ARG A 71 -3.07 -1.74 -13.43
N THR A 72 -1.97 -1.03 -13.25
CA THR A 72 -1.67 -0.25 -12.06
C THR A 72 -1.61 1.21 -12.49
N VAL A 73 -2.00 2.13 -11.60
CA VAL A 73 -1.81 3.58 -11.75
C VAL A 73 -0.93 4.05 -10.61
N LEU A 74 0.23 4.60 -10.90
CA LEU A 74 1.21 5.10 -9.93
C LEU A 74 1.18 6.62 -9.88
N ILE A 75 0.86 7.19 -8.73
CA ILE A 75 0.96 8.63 -8.47
C ILE A 75 2.19 8.85 -7.61
N SER A 76 3.30 9.29 -8.21
CA SER A 76 4.53 9.63 -7.49
C SER A 76 4.59 11.13 -7.26
N ILE A 77 4.89 11.53 -6.02
CA ILE A 77 4.99 12.92 -5.60
C ILE A 77 6.32 13.08 -4.90
N ASP A 78 7.17 13.96 -5.44
CA ASP A 78 8.48 14.22 -4.90
C ASP A 78 8.61 15.70 -4.48
N TYR A 79 9.09 15.96 -3.26
CA TYR A 79 9.40 17.33 -2.84
C TYR A 79 10.88 17.67 -3.07
N PRO A 80 11.20 18.93 -3.47
CA PRO A 80 10.26 20.03 -3.69
C PRO A 80 9.41 19.83 -4.96
N LEU A 81 8.13 20.16 -4.82
CA LEU A 81 7.15 20.01 -5.88
C LEU A 81 7.52 20.86 -7.12
N THR A 82 7.48 20.25 -8.29
CA THR A 82 7.81 20.93 -9.56
C THR A 82 6.58 21.13 -10.44
N PRO A 83 6.51 22.22 -11.25
CA PRO A 83 5.41 22.40 -12.21
C PRO A 83 5.23 21.21 -13.17
N GLY A 84 6.30 20.44 -13.41
CA GLY A 84 6.25 19.23 -14.23
C GLY A 84 5.38 18.11 -13.63
N GLU A 85 5.30 18.00 -12.30
CA GLU A 85 4.47 16.99 -11.64
C GLU A 85 2.98 17.32 -11.74
N ILE A 86 2.58 18.60 -11.61
CA ILE A 86 1.20 19.02 -11.88
C ILE A 86 0.83 18.73 -13.33
N HIS A 87 1.72 19.12 -14.25
CA HIS A 87 1.50 18.87 -15.67
C HIS A 87 1.36 17.37 -15.98
N TRP A 88 2.16 16.53 -15.34
CA TRP A 88 2.04 15.08 -15.46
C TRP A 88 0.70 14.55 -14.92
N MET A 89 0.23 15.05 -13.77
CA MET A 89 -1.09 14.68 -13.26
C MET A 89 -2.22 15.13 -14.20
N ASP A 90 -2.09 16.30 -14.83
CA ASP A 90 -3.04 16.76 -15.85
C ASP A 90 -3.07 15.84 -17.07
N GLN A 91 -1.90 15.38 -17.52
CA GLN A 91 -1.81 14.37 -18.57
C GLN A 91 -2.47 13.05 -18.13
N LEU A 92 -2.21 12.59 -16.90
CA LEU A 92 -2.84 11.38 -16.37
C LEU A 92 -4.36 11.49 -16.40
N ILE A 93 -4.91 12.60 -15.88
CA ILE A 93 -6.34 12.87 -15.89
C ILE A 93 -6.90 12.83 -17.32
N ALA A 94 -6.20 13.41 -18.30
CA ALA A 94 -6.64 13.42 -19.69
C ALA A 94 -6.64 12.02 -20.35
N HIS A 95 -5.79 11.09 -19.90
CA HIS A 95 -5.68 9.74 -20.45
C HIS A 95 -6.55 8.69 -19.73
N LEU A 96 -7.03 8.99 -18.52
CA LEU A 96 -7.95 8.15 -17.77
C LEU A 96 -9.38 8.25 -18.34
N ASP A 97 -9.57 7.75 -19.56
CA ASP A 97 -10.86 7.62 -20.21
C ASP A 97 -11.55 6.29 -19.90
N GLY A 98 -12.81 6.14 -20.33
CA GLY A 98 -13.59 4.93 -20.08
C GLY A 98 -12.95 3.62 -20.59
N SER A 99 -12.11 3.68 -21.63
CA SER A 99 -11.41 2.52 -22.17
C SER A 99 -10.20 2.15 -21.29
N THR A 100 -9.42 3.13 -20.86
CA THR A 100 -8.28 2.98 -19.96
C THR A 100 -8.71 2.46 -18.59
N LEU A 101 -9.78 3.05 -18.02
CA LEU A 101 -10.34 2.67 -16.72
C LEU A 101 -10.77 1.21 -16.66
N THR A 102 -11.11 0.58 -17.79
CA THR A 102 -11.45 -0.84 -17.82
C THR A 102 -10.27 -1.75 -17.46
N GLY A 103 -9.04 -1.29 -17.68
CA GLY A 103 -7.79 -2.01 -17.41
C GLY A 103 -7.29 -1.88 -15.98
N VAL A 104 -7.58 -0.77 -15.30
CA VAL A 104 -7.03 -0.45 -13.98
C VAL A 104 -7.55 -1.40 -12.89
N ARG A 105 -6.63 -1.93 -12.08
CA ARG A 105 -6.89 -2.86 -10.96
C ARG A 105 -6.23 -2.41 -9.67
N GLN A 106 -5.14 -1.65 -9.77
CA GLN A 106 -4.38 -1.19 -8.61
C GLN A 106 -4.07 0.29 -8.73
N VAL A 107 -4.07 0.97 -7.59
CA VAL A 107 -3.59 2.34 -7.47
C VAL A 107 -2.47 2.35 -6.44
N LYS A 108 -1.32 2.92 -6.80
CA LYS A 108 -0.19 3.13 -5.91
C LYS A 108 0.08 4.63 -5.80
N VAL A 109 0.26 5.12 -4.59
CA VAL A 109 0.57 6.52 -4.31
C VAL A 109 1.86 6.56 -3.49
N ASP A 110 2.88 7.16 -4.07
CA ASP A 110 4.20 7.29 -3.46
C ASP A 110 4.46 8.75 -3.16
N ILE A 111 4.75 9.05 -1.89
CA ILE A 111 5.07 10.40 -1.46
C ILE A 111 6.46 10.40 -0.86
N TRP A 112 7.36 11.07 -1.55
CA TRP A 112 8.73 11.33 -1.14
C TRP A 112 8.84 12.80 -0.78
N ALA A 113 8.90 13.12 0.50
CA ALA A 113 8.94 14.52 0.90
C ALA A 113 9.99 14.83 1.96
N ASP A 114 10.63 15.99 1.82
CA ASP A 114 11.34 16.64 2.92
C ASP A 114 10.33 17.50 3.69
N PRO A 115 9.97 17.14 4.94
CA PRO A 115 9.03 17.92 5.75
C PRO A 115 9.43 19.40 5.88
N ALA A 116 10.72 19.74 5.84
CA ALA A 116 11.19 21.12 5.93
C ALA A 116 10.75 21.97 4.73
N ASN A 117 10.53 21.35 3.58
CA ASN A 117 10.21 22.00 2.31
C ASN A 117 8.71 21.94 1.93
N VAL A 118 7.87 21.43 2.84
CA VAL A 118 6.41 21.32 2.62
C VAL A 118 5.73 22.65 2.96
N SER A 119 5.18 23.34 1.95
CA SER A 119 4.38 24.56 2.12
C SER A 119 2.91 24.31 1.79
N TYR A 120 1.99 24.84 2.61
CA TYR A 120 0.55 24.69 2.40
C TYR A 120 0.09 25.20 1.02
N VAL A 121 0.64 26.34 0.59
CA VAL A 121 0.27 26.97 -0.70
C VAL A 121 0.69 26.07 -1.87
N THR A 122 1.83 25.39 -1.76
CA THR A 122 2.30 24.49 -2.81
C THR A 122 1.57 23.15 -2.77
N MET A 123 1.10 22.67 -1.62
CA MET A 123 0.41 21.38 -1.51
C MET A 123 -1.02 21.35 -2.04
N ILE A 124 -1.79 22.43 -1.84
CA ILE A 124 -3.25 22.43 -2.14
C ILE A 124 -3.55 21.98 -3.59
N PRO A 125 -2.88 22.49 -4.63
CA PRO A 125 -3.12 22.04 -5.99
C PRO A 125 -2.89 20.54 -6.17
N TYR A 126 -1.90 19.97 -5.50
CA TYR A 126 -1.57 18.54 -5.60
C TYR A 126 -2.58 17.68 -4.87
N ILE A 127 -2.98 18.05 -3.65
CA ILE A 127 -4.09 17.39 -2.94
C ILE A 127 -5.34 17.37 -3.85
N SER A 128 -5.66 18.51 -4.45
CA SER A 128 -6.79 18.63 -5.37
C SER A 128 -6.66 17.71 -6.59
N LYS A 129 -5.47 17.63 -7.20
CA LYS A 129 -5.20 16.78 -8.36
C LYS A 129 -5.20 15.29 -8.02
N ILE A 130 -4.61 14.87 -6.91
CA ILE A 130 -4.66 13.49 -6.44
C ILE A 130 -6.11 13.08 -6.19
N ASN A 131 -6.87 13.91 -5.47
CA ASN A 131 -8.29 13.66 -5.24
C ASN A 131 -9.07 13.58 -6.56
N GLN A 132 -8.75 14.42 -7.55
CA GLN A 132 -9.35 14.34 -8.88
C GLN A 132 -9.01 13.01 -9.58
N VAL A 133 -7.75 12.57 -9.54
CA VAL A 133 -7.31 11.28 -10.11
C VAL A 133 -8.02 10.13 -9.41
N LEU A 134 -8.00 10.08 -8.07
CA LEU A 134 -8.66 9.04 -7.29
C LEU A 134 -10.17 8.99 -7.58
N ARG A 135 -10.82 10.14 -7.76
CA ARG A 135 -12.23 10.23 -8.17
C ARG A 135 -12.51 9.70 -9.56
N ILE A 136 -11.60 9.91 -10.52
CA ILE A 136 -11.74 9.35 -11.87
C ILE A 136 -11.53 7.83 -11.86
N LEU A 137 -10.60 7.35 -11.02
CA LEU A 137 -10.33 5.93 -10.81
C LEU A 137 -11.43 5.23 -10.01
N MET A 138 -12.45 5.96 -9.53
CA MET A 138 -13.62 5.38 -8.88
C MET A 138 -14.27 4.36 -9.78
N GLY A 139 -14.26 3.11 -9.34
CA GLY A 139 -14.91 2.06 -10.08
C GLY A 139 -14.83 0.72 -9.38
N PRO A 140 -15.73 -0.21 -9.74
CA PRO A 140 -15.83 -1.52 -9.11
C PRO A 140 -14.64 -2.44 -9.43
N ARG A 141 -13.66 -1.98 -10.22
CA ARG A 141 -12.55 -2.81 -10.71
C ARG A 141 -11.26 -2.62 -9.91
N ILE A 142 -11.12 -1.53 -9.17
CA ILE A 142 -9.96 -1.32 -8.30
C ILE A 142 -10.05 -2.31 -7.15
N ARG A 143 -9.04 -3.17 -7.04
CA ARG A 143 -8.90 -4.20 -6.00
C ARG A 143 -7.72 -3.95 -5.08
N GLY A 144 -6.70 -3.23 -5.54
CA GLY A 144 -5.53 -2.91 -4.73
C GLY A 144 -5.31 -1.40 -4.57
N PHE A 145 -4.97 -0.99 -3.36
CA PHE A 145 -4.53 0.36 -3.06
C PHE A 145 -3.29 0.31 -2.19
N GLU A 146 -2.25 1.03 -2.61
CA GLU A 146 -0.98 1.12 -1.91
C GLU A 146 -0.64 2.59 -1.69
N LEU A 147 -0.31 2.94 -0.46
CA LEU A 147 0.21 4.25 -0.08
C LEU A 147 1.55 4.06 0.62
N GLU A 148 2.61 4.59 0.01
CA GLU A 148 3.95 4.58 0.56
C GLU A 148 4.39 6.02 0.86
N LEU A 149 4.74 6.26 2.13
CA LEU A 149 5.16 7.57 2.62
C LEU A 149 6.60 7.49 3.11
N SER A 150 7.49 8.12 2.36
CA SER A 150 8.92 8.19 2.65
C SER A 150 9.30 9.65 2.89
N PHE A 151 9.41 10.01 4.17
CA PHE A 151 9.96 11.32 4.54
C PHE A 151 11.45 11.20 4.77
N LEU A 152 12.22 12.18 4.28
CA LEU A 152 13.60 12.34 4.72
C LEU A 152 13.58 12.64 6.21
N GLU A 153 14.46 11.97 6.98
CA GLU A 153 14.60 12.23 8.41
C GLU A 153 14.83 13.72 8.61
N PRO A 154 13.91 14.44 9.26
CA PRO A 154 14.19 15.83 9.57
C PRO A 154 15.32 15.84 10.58
N ASP A 155 16.29 16.71 10.37
CA ASP A 155 17.20 17.12 11.44
C ASP A 155 16.31 17.62 12.59
N GLN A 156 16.21 16.83 13.67
CA GLN A 156 15.18 16.98 14.71
C GLN A 156 15.17 18.36 15.40
N ALA A 157 16.21 19.17 15.15
CA ALA A 157 16.39 20.49 15.71
C ALA A 157 15.48 21.59 15.08
N ASN A 158 15.02 21.46 13.82
CA ASN A 158 14.51 22.64 13.09
C ASN A 158 13.21 22.46 12.28
N SER A 159 12.56 21.28 12.23
CA SER A 159 11.33 21.13 11.45
C SER A 159 10.10 21.66 12.20
N PRO A 160 9.39 22.69 11.70
CA PRO A 160 8.24 23.26 12.39
C PRO A 160 7.04 22.29 12.41
N HIS A 161 6.36 22.20 13.56
CA HIS A 161 5.19 21.34 13.80
C HIS A 161 4.04 21.56 12.78
N SER A 162 3.99 22.73 12.13
CA SER A 162 3.03 23.05 11.07
C SER A 162 3.13 22.12 9.87
N ASN A 163 4.34 21.66 9.52
CA ASN A 163 4.56 20.90 8.29
C ASN A 163 4.06 19.46 8.43
N TRP A 164 4.21 18.86 9.60
CA TRP A 164 3.64 17.54 9.93
C TRP A 164 2.12 17.50 9.90
N THR A 165 1.47 18.56 10.38
CA THR A 165 0.01 18.68 10.32
C THR A 165 -0.50 18.67 8.88
N MET A 166 0.26 19.29 7.96
CA MET A 166 -0.09 19.35 6.54
C MET A 166 0.14 18.02 5.84
N THR A 167 1.28 17.38 6.10
CA THR A 167 1.56 16.02 5.63
C THR A 167 0.44 15.06 6.06
N ARG A 168 -0.01 15.14 7.32
CA ARG A 168 -1.11 14.33 7.81
C ARG A 168 -2.42 14.61 7.07
N ARG A 169 -2.75 15.89 6.84
CA ARG A 169 -3.97 16.23 6.09
C ARG A 169 -3.95 15.67 4.66
N LEU A 170 -2.79 15.68 4.00
CA LEU A 170 -2.62 15.03 2.69
C LEU A 170 -2.91 13.52 2.78
N VAL A 171 -2.36 12.85 3.79
CA VAL A 171 -2.61 11.42 4.02
C VAL A 171 -4.09 11.14 4.27
N ASP A 172 -4.72 11.93 5.13
CA ASP A 172 -6.14 11.79 5.45
C ASP A 172 -7.00 11.95 4.18
N GLU A 173 -6.71 12.95 3.34
CA GLU A 173 -7.41 13.17 2.06
C GLU A 173 -7.23 12.00 1.08
N ILE A 174 -5.99 11.49 0.95
CA ILE A 174 -5.70 10.32 0.09
C ILE A 174 -6.47 9.09 0.58
N LEU A 175 -6.45 8.83 1.89
CA LEU A 175 -7.16 7.71 2.49
C LEU A 175 -8.68 7.85 2.34
N LEU A 176 -9.21 9.06 2.49
CA LEU A 176 -10.63 9.34 2.21
C LEU A 176 -10.97 9.12 0.73
N GLY A 177 -10.06 9.45 -0.18
CA GLY A 177 -10.17 9.12 -1.60
C GLY A 177 -10.22 7.61 -1.83
N ALA A 178 -9.40 6.83 -1.12
CA ALA A 178 -9.39 5.37 -1.22
C ALA A 178 -10.70 4.71 -0.76
N LEU A 179 -11.51 5.37 0.10
CA LEU A 179 -12.85 4.88 0.50
C LEU A 179 -13.82 4.73 -0.67
N THR A 180 -13.52 5.35 -1.80
CA THR A 180 -14.36 5.29 -2.99
C THR A 180 -14.22 3.97 -3.77
N PHE A 181 -13.27 3.11 -3.39
CA PHE A 181 -13.03 1.80 -4.01
C PHE A 181 -13.84 0.70 -3.30
N GLU A 182 -15.12 0.56 -3.63
CA GLU A 182 -16.05 -0.37 -2.97
C GLU A 182 -15.62 -1.86 -3.02
N ASN A 183 -14.82 -2.23 -4.02
CA ASN A 183 -14.34 -3.59 -4.23
C ASN A 183 -12.86 -3.78 -3.85
N LEU A 184 -12.32 -2.89 -3.01
CA LEU A 184 -10.95 -3.04 -2.53
C LEU A 184 -10.78 -4.35 -1.75
N GLN A 185 -9.74 -5.09 -2.12
CA GLN A 185 -9.34 -6.37 -1.53
C GLN A 185 -7.97 -6.26 -0.87
N GLU A 186 -7.11 -5.38 -1.36
CA GLU A 186 -5.76 -5.20 -0.85
C GLU A 186 -5.54 -3.73 -0.47
N LEU A 187 -5.13 -3.50 0.77
CA LEU A 187 -4.76 -2.19 1.29
C LEU A 187 -3.38 -2.30 1.91
N ARG A 188 -2.42 -1.55 1.36
CA ARG A 188 -1.04 -1.48 1.83
C ARG A 188 -0.70 -0.05 2.20
N LEU A 189 -0.30 0.17 3.43
CA LEU A 189 0.00 1.46 4.01
C LEU A 189 1.37 1.38 4.68
N ALA A 190 2.35 2.05 4.10
CA ALA A 190 3.71 2.11 4.63
C ALA A 190 4.08 3.56 4.92
N SER A 191 4.62 3.81 6.10
CA SER A 191 5.05 5.16 6.48
C SER A 191 6.18 5.10 7.46
N ARG A 192 7.28 5.84 7.22
CA ARG A 192 8.40 5.85 8.17
C ARG A 192 8.24 6.88 9.30
N HIS A 193 7.35 7.86 9.14
CA HIS A 193 7.29 9.01 10.06
C HIS A 193 5.89 9.63 10.24
N VAL A 194 4.89 9.20 9.47
CA VAL A 194 3.51 9.69 9.61
C VAL A 194 2.64 8.60 10.20
N SER A 195 2.14 8.86 11.41
CA SER A 195 1.14 8.04 12.07
C SER A 195 -0.26 8.41 11.60
N CYS A 196 -1.11 7.43 11.33
CA CYS A 196 -2.55 7.64 11.17
C CYS A 196 -3.28 7.48 12.50
N TYR A 197 -4.38 8.22 12.66
CA TYR A 197 -5.25 8.09 13.82
C TYR A 197 -6.06 6.79 13.75
N HIS A 198 -6.03 6.00 14.83
CA HIS A 198 -6.73 4.72 14.96
C HIS A 198 -8.21 4.78 14.57
N GLY A 199 -8.93 5.84 14.97
CA GLY A 199 -10.34 5.99 14.61
C GLY A 199 -10.57 6.29 13.12
N LEU A 200 -9.63 6.94 12.42
CA LEU A 200 -9.73 7.12 10.98
C LEU A 200 -9.52 5.78 10.27
N MET A 201 -8.53 5.01 10.71
CA MET A 201 -8.26 3.68 10.18
C MET A 201 -9.46 2.73 10.41
N ALA A 202 -10.06 2.76 11.60
CA ALA A 202 -11.25 1.98 11.90
C ALA A 202 -12.43 2.35 10.99
N LYS A 203 -12.67 3.66 10.78
CA LYS A 203 -13.68 4.14 9.83
C LYS A 203 -13.40 3.67 8.41
N LEU A 204 -12.13 3.66 8.00
CA LEU A 204 -11.72 3.23 6.69
C LEU A 204 -11.97 1.73 6.50
N ILE A 205 -11.53 0.90 7.44
CA ILE A 205 -11.73 -0.56 7.41
C ILE A 205 -13.22 -0.92 7.38
N ASN A 206 -14.05 -0.24 8.18
CA ASN A 206 -15.52 -0.45 8.19
C ASN A 206 -16.19 -0.17 6.84
N ARG A 207 -15.53 0.56 5.93
CA ARG A 207 -16.02 0.82 4.56
C ARG A 207 -15.50 -0.17 3.53
N LEU A 208 -14.59 -1.06 3.91
CA LEU A 208 -13.92 -2.01 3.02
C LEU A 208 -14.24 -3.46 3.42
N PRO A 209 -15.52 -3.90 3.35
CA PRO A 209 -15.92 -5.22 3.83
C PRO A 209 -15.33 -6.39 3.02
N ASN A 210 -14.77 -6.10 1.84
CA ASN A 210 -14.18 -7.09 0.94
C ASN A 210 -12.67 -7.26 1.13
N LEU A 211 -12.08 -6.60 2.14
CA LEU A 211 -10.64 -6.62 2.34
C LEU A 211 -10.14 -8.03 2.69
N VAL A 212 -9.16 -8.49 1.91
CA VAL A 212 -8.48 -9.79 2.04
C VAL A 212 -7.07 -9.59 2.61
N LEU A 213 -6.40 -8.51 2.22
CA LEU A 213 -5.06 -8.15 2.67
C LEU A 213 -5.06 -6.75 3.25
N LEU A 214 -4.60 -6.64 4.49
CA LEU A 214 -4.25 -5.38 5.12
C LEU A 214 -2.80 -5.41 5.58
N GLU A 215 -2.00 -4.50 5.05
CA GLU A 215 -0.62 -4.30 5.46
C GLU A 215 -0.44 -2.87 5.96
N CYS A 216 -0.09 -2.70 7.23
CA CYS A 216 0.23 -1.43 7.84
C CYS A 216 1.63 -1.51 8.46
N THR A 217 2.60 -0.87 7.83
CA THR A 217 4.00 -0.89 8.26
C THR A 217 4.43 0.49 8.73
N ASN A 218 4.79 0.60 10.02
CA ASN A 218 5.20 1.83 10.71
C ASN A 218 4.14 2.95 10.64
N PHE A 219 2.89 2.60 10.34
CA PHE A 219 1.77 3.54 10.14
C PHE A 219 1.09 3.97 11.45
N PHE A 220 1.45 3.37 12.58
CA PHE A 220 0.84 3.60 13.91
C PHE A 220 1.87 4.09 14.95
N ASP A 221 2.86 4.86 14.54
CA ASP A 221 3.93 5.30 15.43
C ASP A 221 3.43 6.24 16.55
N THR A 222 3.78 5.92 17.80
CA THR A 222 3.53 6.73 19.01
C THR A 222 4.76 7.51 19.47
N ARG A 223 5.93 7.29 18.85
CA ARG A 223 7.22 7.91 19.22
C ARG A 223 7.44 9.26 18.55
N THR A 224 6.67 9.63 17.53
CA THR A 224 6.72 11.01 17.02
C THR A 224 6.24 11.96 18.10
N SER A 225 7.17 12.80 18.55
CA SER A 225 7.09 13.86 19.56
C SER A 225 6.06 14.97 19.27
N MET A 226 5.15 14.74 18.33
CA MET A 226 3.97 15.57 18.07
C MET A 226 2.94 15.27 19.17
N GLY A 227 3.19 15.82 20.36
CA GLY A 227 2.30 15.75 21.50
C GLY A 227 0.86 16.05 21.10
N HIS A 228 -0.07 15.30 21.71
CA HIS A 228 -1.52 15.52 21.79
C HIS A 228 -2.45 14.47 21.19
N LEU A 229 -1.98 13.41 20.52
CA LEU A 229 -2.88 12.32 20.09
C LEU A 229 -2.30 10.95 20.40
N THR A 230 -2.01 10.72 21.67
CA THR A 230 -1.90 9.35 22.20
C THR A 230 -3.17 8.61 21.82
N SER A 231 -3.01 7.50 21.09
CA SER A 231 -4.12 6.63 20.72
C SER A 231 -4.89 6.22 21.97
N THR A 232 -6.12 6.72 22.10
CA THR A 232 -6.92 6.40 23.29
C THR A 232 -7.24 4.90 23.27
N PRO A 233 -7.35 4.25 24.44
CA PRO A 233 -7.79 2.85 24.51
C PRO A 233 -9.09 2.60 23.73
N ALA A 234 -9.99 3.59 23.67
CA ALA A 234 -11.21 3.55 22.88
C ALA A 234 -10.94 3.47 21.36
N ALA A 235 -10.06 4.33 20.83
CA ALA A 235 -9.74 4.31 19.40
C ALA A 235 -9.02 3.01 18.98
N ILE A 236 -8.21 2.45 19.88
CA ILE A 236 -7.56 1.16 19.68
C ILE A 236 -8.59 0.02 19.62
N LEU A 237 -9.55 0.02 20.54
CA LEU A 237 -10.65 -0.95 20.53
C LEU A 237 -11.53 -0.79 19.29
N GLU A 238 -11.77 0.43 18.83
CA GLU A 238 -12.51 0.72 17.59
C GLU A 238 -11.79 0.09 16.38
N LEU A 239 -10.47 0.26 16.26
CA LEU A 239 -9.68 -0.39 15.21
C LEU A 239 -9.76 -1.91 15.29
N GLY A 240 -9.56 -2.49 16.48
CA GLY A 240 -9.65 -3.93 16.67
C GLY A 240 -11.02 -4.47 16.27
N SER A 241 -12.09 -3.77 16.64
CA SER A 241 -13.48 -4.15 16.30
C SER A 241 -13.72 -4.09 14.80
N ALA A 242 -13.22 -3.05 14.13
CA ALA A 242 -13.30 -2.91 12.68
C ALA A 242 -12.58 -4.08 11.98
N LEU A 243 -11.36 -4.43 12.41
CA LEU A 243 -10.61 -5.56 11.88
C LEU A 243 -11.31 -6.90 12.12
N ALA A 244 -11.82 -7.13 13.33
CA ALA A 244 -12.52 -8.37 13.68
C ALA A 244 -13.81 -8.59 12.84
N SER A 245 -14.40 -7.50 12.34
CA SER A 245 -15.58 -7.53 11.47
C SER A 245 -15.29 -7.97 10.02
N LEU A 246 -14.02 -7.99 9.61
CA LEU A 246 -13.62 -8.38 8.25
C LEU A 246 -13.67 -9.90 8.08
N THR A 247 -14.78 -10.38 7.52
CA THR A 247 -15.03 -11.82 7.30
C THR A 247 -14.17 -12.47 6.20
N LYS A 248 -13.46 -11.68 5.40
CA LYS A 248 -12.60 -12.15 4.30
C LYS A 248 -11.11 -11.91 4.53
N LEU A 249 -10.73 -11.33 5.67
CA LEU A 249 -9.35 -10.97 5.94
C LEU A 249 -8.49 -12.24 6.11
N GLU A 250 -7.56 -12.45 5.17
CA GLU A 250 -6.64 -13.58 5.14
C GLU A 250 -5.22 -13.20 5.55
N HIS A 251 -4.82 -11.96 5.27
CA HIS A 251 -3.47 -11.44 5.54
C HIS A 251 -3.58 -10.14 6.34
N LEU A 252 -3.01 -10.16 7.55
CA LEU A 252 -2.88 -8.98 8.40
C LEU A 252 -1.42 -8.72 8.77
N THR A 253 -0.92 -7.54 8.44
CA THR A 253 0.38 -7.04 8.89
C THR A 253 0.20 -5.73 9.65
N LEU A 254 0.66 -5.70 10.90
CA LEU A 254 0.59 -4.55 11.80
C LEU A 254 1.96 -4.33 12.46
N LEU A 255 2.83 -3.53 11.83
CA LEU A 255 4.16 -3.22 12.37
C LEU A 255 4.14 -1.79 12.96
N GLY A 256 4.34 -1.66 14.27
CA GLY A 256 4.30 -0.36 14.96
C GLY A 256 4.06 -0.50 16.48
N PRO A 257 4.34 0.54 17.29
CA PRO A 257 4.70 0.44 18.71
C PRO A 257 3.67 -0.11 19.72
N GLY A 258 2.53 -0.72 19.34
CA GLY A 258 1.52 -1.04 20.35
C GLY A 258 0.29 -1.87 19.99
N TYR A 259 0.41 -2.92 19.16
CA TYR A 259 -0.71 -3.84 18.89
C TYR A 259 -0.27 -5.29 18.90
N PRO A 260 -1.15 -6.24 19.24
CA PRO A 260 -2.47 -6.10 19.86
C PRO A 260 -2.39 -5.88 21.38
N ASN A 261 -3.41 -5.21 21.97
CA ASN A 261 -3.53 -4.97 23.42
C ASN A 261 -4.76 -5.67 24.04
N ASP A 262 -4.98 -5.52 25.35
CA ASP A 262 -6.01 -6.23 26.15
C ASP A 262 -7.41 -6.27 25.52
N PRO A 263 -7.94 -5.17 24.95
CA PRO A 263 -9.27 -5.18 24.37
C PRO A 263 -9.40 -6.06 23.11
N TRP A 264 -8.31 -6.40 22.42
CA TRP A 264 -8.39 -7.19 21.18
C TRP A 264 -8.59 -8.68 21.45
N GLN A 265 -8.18 -9.16 22.64
CA GLN A 265 -8.34 -10.55 23.03
C GLN A 265 -9.81 -10.92 23.28
N SER A 266 -10.66 -9.95 23.63
CA SER A 266 -12.09 -10.20 23.89
C SER A 266 -12.94 -10.12 22.61
N LEU A 267 -12.37 -9.64 21.50
CA LEU A 267 -13.09 -9.51 20.24
C LEU A 267 -13.35 -10.86 19.57
N SER A 268 -14.51 -10.97 18.92
CA SER A 268 -14.89 -12.12 18.11
C SER A 268 -14.39 -11.95 16.69
N TRP A 269 -13.23 -12.56 16.39
CA TRP A 269 -12.66 -12.56 15.06
C TRP A 269 -13.32 -13.65 14.22
N THR A 270 -13.83 -13.27 13.06
CA THR A 270 -14.58 -14.17 12.16
C THR A 270 -13.87 -14.43 10.83
N GLY A 271 -12.82 -13.67 10.53
CA GLY A 271 -12.07 -13.78 9.29
C GLY A 271 -11.17 -15.02 9.23
N PRO A 272 -10.92 -15.58 8.03
CA PRO A 272 -10.07 -16.74 7.80
C PRO A 272 -8.58 -16.35 7.81
N LEU A 273 -8.10 -15.74 8.89
CA LEU A 273 -6.74 -15.22 8.95
C LEU A 273 -5.72 -16.36 8.79
N THR A 274 -4.93 -16.31 7.71
CA THR A 274 -3.91 -17.31 7.35
C THR A 274 -2.48 -16.79 7.52
N PHE A 275 -2.29 -15.48 7.43
CA PHE A 275 -1.01 -14.81 7.65
C PHE A 275 -1.20 -13.68 8.67
N LEU A 276 -0.33 -13.65 9.68
CA LEU A 276 -0.27 -12.61 10.69
C LEU A 276 1.18 -12.16 10.86
N SER A 277 1.45 -10.89 10.62
CA SER A 277 2.70 -10.24 10.98
C SER A 277 2.45 -9.11 11.97
N ILE A 278 3.12 -9.14 13.11
CA ILE A 278 2.99 -8.12 14.15
C ILE A 278 4.40 -7.74 14.59
N GLY A 279 4.64 -6.44 14.80
CA GLY A 279 5.96 -5.95 15.15
C GLY A 279 5.96 -4.74 16.05
N ASN A 280 7.07 -4.50 16.74
CA ASN A 280 7.27 -3.37 17.67
C ASN A 280 6.29 -3.38 18.85
N ILE A 281 6.01 -4.55 19.41
CA ILE A 281 5.08 -4.67 20.55
C ILE A 281 5.83 -4.27 21.83
N ALA A 282 5.27 -3.38 22.64
CA ALA A 282 5.87 -2.99 23.93
C ALA A 282 6.05 -4.17 24.92
N TYR A 283 5.29 -5.26 24.74
CA TYR A 283 5.33 -6.47 25.56
C TYR A 283 5.08 -7.72 24.69
N PRO A 284 6.08 -8.17 23.92
CA PRO A 284 5.94 -9.26 22.95
C PRO A 284 5.66 -10.62 23.62
N THR A 285 5.96 -10.75 24.91
CA THR A 285 5.71 -11.95 25.74
C THR A 285 4.42 -11.90 26.53
N SER A 286 3.56 -10.91 26.28
CA SER A 286 2.32 -10.80 27.04
C SER A 286 1.40 -12.00 26.76
N ARG A 287 0.89 -12.62 27.83
CA ARG A 287 -0.18 -13.65 27.79
C ARG A 287 -1.30 -13.31 26.81
N ARG A 288 -1.58 -12.01 26.66
CA ARG A 288 -2.66 -11.44 25.86
C ARG A 288 -2.40 -11.51 24.35
N LEU A 289 -1.15 -11.30 23.93
CA LEU A 289 -0.76 -11.54 22.54
C LEU A 289 -0.97 -13.01 22.17
N PHE A 290 -0.59 -13.93 23.07
CA PHE A 290 -0.82 -15.35 22.87
C PHE A 290 -2.31 -15.70 22.80
N GLU A 291 -3.13 -15.18 23.70
CA GLU A 291 -4.59 -15.38 23.68
C GLU A 291 -5.23 -14.83 22.40
N PHE A 292 -4.75 -13.70 21.89
CA PHE A 292 -5.14 -13.16 20.59
C PHE A 292 -4.75 -14.10 19.43
N ILE A 293 -3.48 -14.50 19.33
CA ILE A 293 -2.98 -15.39 18.27
C ILE A 293 -3.73 -16.73 18.30
N TYR A 294 -3.99 -17.27 19.48
CA TYR A 294 -4.64 -18.57 19.67
C TYR A 294 -6.05 -18.63 19.09
N LYS A 295 -6.74 -17.49 18.90
CA LYS A 295 -8.03 -17.44 18.20
C LYS A 295 -7.94 -17.96 16.78
N PHE A 296 -6.79 -17.83 16.14
CA PHE A 296 -6.54 -18.23 14.77
C PHE A 296 -5.83 -19.58 14.64
N ARG A 297 -5.69 -20.35 15.73
CA ARG A 297 -4.92 -21.62 15.74
C ARG A 297 -5.32 -22.65 14.68
N HIS A 298 -6.52 -22.55 14.11
CA HIS A 298 -7.02 -23.46 13.08
C HIS A 298 -6.88 -22.93 11.65
N THR A 299 -6.66 -21.63 11.48
CA THR A 299 -6.60 -20.97 10.16
C THR A 299 -5.22 -20.38 9.86
N LEU A 300 -4.52 -19.92 10.89
CA LEU A 300 -3.23 -19.25 10.79
C LEU A 300 -2.15 -20.26 10.41
N LYS A 301 -1.47 -19.97 9.29
CA LYS A 301 -0.38 -20.79 8.74
C LYS A 301 0.98 -20.15 9.00
N ILE A 302 1.05 -18.84 8.80
CA ILE A 302 2.28 -18.06 8.90
C ILE A 302 2.12 -17.01 10.00
N LEU A 303 3.05 -17.01 10.94
CA LEU A 303 3.13 -16.04 12.03
C LEU A 303 4.52 -15.39 12.03
N LYS A 304 4.56 -14.08 11.85
CA LYS A 304 5.78 -13.27 11.99
C LYS A 304 5.64 -12.36 13.20
N ILE A 305 6.62 -12.42 14.09
CA ILE A 305 6.70 -11.54 15.25
C ILE A 305 8.03 -10.79 15.15
N HIS A 306 7.95 -9.47 14.98
CA HIS A 306 9.11 -8.60 14.99
C HIS A 306 9.28 -8.04 16.41
N SER A 307 10.32 -8.50 17.11
CA SER A 307 10.64 -8.11 18.49
C SER A 307 12.13 -7.78 18.59
N GLU A 308 12.46 -6.74 19.37
CA GLU A 308 13.84 -6.43 19.76
C GLU A 308 14.38 -7.46 20.78
N ASP A 309 13.51 -8.16 21.52
CA ASP A 309 13.87 -9.18 22.52
C ASP A 309 13.11 -10.51 22.23
N PRO A 310 13.78 -11.57 21.77
CA PRO A 310 13.15 -12.77 21.22
C PRO A 310 12.74 -13.83 22.26
N ASP A 311 12.69 -13.51 23.55
CA ASP A 311 12.32 -14.48 24.59
C ASP A 311 10.90 -15.02 24.33
N THR A 312 10.78 -16.27 23.88
CA THR A 312 9.53 -16.81 23.28
C THR A 312 9.07 -18.14 23.87
N ASP A 313 9.51 -18.44 25.09
CA ASP A 313 9.03 -19.56 25.90
C ASP A 313 7.53 -19.39 26.22
N GLY A 314 6.67 -19.75 25.26
CA GLY A 314 5.21 -19.61 25.36
C GLY A 314 4.43 -19.58 24.05
N LEU A 315 5.06 -19.41 22.88
CA LEU A 315 4.34 -19.40 21.60
C LEU A 315 3.74 -20.78 21.28
N PRO A 316 2.47 -20.88 20.82
CA PRO A 316 1.86 -22.16 20.51
C PRO A 316 2.68 -22.91 19.45
N ASN A 317 2.78 -24.23 19.62
CA ASN A 317 3.39 -25.12 18.64
C ASN A 317 2.49 -25.25 17.41
N GLY A 318 3.06 -25.25 16.19
CA GLY A 318 2.32 -25.52 14.94
C GLY A 318 2.31 -24.41 13.88
N PHE A 319 3.08 -23.33 14.05
CA PHE A 319 3.21 -22.26 13.05
C PHE A 319 4.60 -22.25 12.41
N GLU A 320 4.68 -21.86 11.13
CA GLU A 320 5.94 -21.41 10.56
C GLU A 320 6.29 -20.05 11.17
N LYS A 321 7.38 -20.03 11.95
CA LYS A 321 7.84 -18.86 12.70
C LYS A 321 9.03 -18.27 11.98
N GLU A 322 8.91 -17.02 11.55
CA GLU A 322 10.04 -16.24 11.04
C GLU A 322 10.29 -15.07 12.00
N PHE A 323 11.46 -15.11 12.64
CA PHE A 323 11.92 -14.02 13.49
C PHE A 323 12.77 -13.08 12.66
N ILE A 324 12.35 -11.83 12.62
CA ILE A 324 13.06 -10.77 11.91
C ILE A 324 13.51 -9.79 12.98
N SER A 325 14.82 -9.82 13.28
CA SER A 325 15.46 -8.77 14.08
C SER A 325 15.36 -7.46 13.30
N LEU A 326 14.78 -6.43 13.92
CA LEU A 326 14.65 -5.10 13.34
C LEU A 326 15.98 -4.32 13.37
#